data_AF-F0H2C5-F1
#
_entry.id   AF-F0H2C5-F1
#
_cell.length_a   1.000
_cell.length_b   1.000
_cell.length_c   1.000
_cell.angle_alpha   90.00
_cell.angle_beta   90.00
_cell.angle_gamma   90.00
#
_symmetry.space_group_name_H-M   'P 1'
#
loop_
_entity.id
_entity.type
_entity.pdbx_description
1 polymer ?
#
loop_
_entity_poly.entity_id
_entity_poly.type
_entity_poly.pdbx_seq_one_letter_code
_entity_poly.pdbx_strand_id
1 'polypeptide(L)'
;MKLTIKYYPKLPKRKWLLKREGGAYEQHAHFLFKKDAENVRRLIDGNKYPYNKKYKIAMQRILTEEEFKKLDKKQRYFNINKGIRN
;
A
#
# COMPACT_ATOMS: atom_id res chain seq x y z
N MET A 1 -10.71 -8.42 -2.12
CA MET A 1 -10.97 -7.11 -2.76
C MET A 1 -10.52 -7.17 -4.21
N LYS A 2 -11.23 -6.52 -5.15
CA LYS A 2 -10.80 -6.44 -6.55
C LYS A 2 -10.09 -5.10 -6.82
N LEU A 3 -8.86 -5.17 -7.30
CA LEU A 3 -8.02 -4.01 -7.62
C LEU A 3 -7.71 -3.98 -9.11
N THR A 4 -7.81 -2.80 -9.71
CA THR A 4 -7.53 -2.60 -11.13
C THR A 4 -6.44 -1.55 -11.29
N ILE A 5 -5.43 -1.88 -12.11
CA ILE A 5 -4.39 -0.95 -12.54
C ILE A 5 -4.80 -0.40 -13.90
N LYS A 6 -4.92 0.92 -14.03
CA LYS A 6 -5.20 1.61 -15.30
C LYS A 6 -4.05 2.53 -15.66
N TYR A 7 -3.75 2.61 -16.95
CA TYR A 7 -2.76 3.55 -17.48
C TYR A 7 -3.48 4.73 -18.15
N TYR A 8 -3.11 5.94 -17.76
CA TYR A 8 -3.66 7.17 -18.29
C TYR A 8 -2.55 7.98 -18.97
N PRO A 9 -2.43 7.91 -20.32
CA PRO A 9 -1.36 8.59 -21.04
C PRO A 9 -1.50 10.11 -21.02
N LYS A 10 -2.72 10.63 -20.87
CA LYS A 10 -3.05 12.06 -20.87
C LYS A 10 -2.61 12.79 -19.60
N LEU A 11 -2.23 12.08 -18.54
CA LEU A 11 -1.76 12.69 -17.30
C LEU A 11 -0.29 13.14 -17.44
N PRO A 12 0.05 14.38 -17.03
CA PRO A 12 1.40 14.92 -17.20
C PRO A 12 2.44 14.18 -16.33
N LYS A 13 2.05 13.72 -15.15
CA LYS A 13 2.87 12.90 -14.24
C LYS A 13 2.00 11.82 -13.58
N ARG A 14 2.64 10.75 -13.11
CA ARG A 14 1.98 9.63 -12.39
C ARG A 14 0.82 8.98 -13.16
N LYS A 15 1.17 8.43 -14.32
CA LYS A 15 0.24 7.87 -15.32
C LYS A 15 -0.41 6.55 -14.91
N TRP A 16 0.11 5.87 -13.89
CA TRP A 16 -0.41 4.58 -13.44
C TRP A 16 -1.36 4.78 -12.26
N LEU A 17 -2.63 4.39 -12.41
CA LEU A 17 -3.65 4.46 -11.37
C LEU A 17 -3.93 3.07 -10.84
N LEU A 18 -3.81 2.87 -9.53
CA LEU A 18 -4.36 1.70 -8.85
C LEU A 18 -5.65 2.12 -8.14
N LYS A 19 -6.77 1.46 -8.44
CA LYS A 19 -8.05 1.76 -7.81
C LYS A 19 -8.75 0.49 -7.32
N ARG A 20 -9.57 0.64 -6.29
CA ARG A 20 -10.51 -0.38 -5.83
C ARG A 20 -11.73 -0.43 -6.75
N GLU A 21 -12.10 -1.60 -7.25
CA GLU A 21 -13.37 -1.77 -7.95
C GLU A 21 -14.51 -1.86 -6.94
N GLY A 22 -15.58 -1.10 -7.19
CA GLY A 22 -16.73 -1.00 -6.27
C GLY A 22 -16.46 -0.19 -4.99
N GLY A 23 -15.29 0.44 -4.87
CA GLY A 23 -14.96 1.37 -3.78
C GLY A 23 -15.35 2.81 -4.09
N ALA A 24 -15.20 3.69 -3.09
CA ALA A 24 -15.38 5.13 -3.28
C ALA A 24 -14.37 5.68 -4.30
N TYR A 25 -14.75 6.75 -5.00
CA TYR A 25 -13.86 7.38 -5.99
C TYR A 25 -12.52 7.76 -5.39
N GLU A 26 -12.49 8.15 -4.12
CA GLU A 26 -11.29 8.55 -3.37
C GLU A 26 -10.32 7.39 -3.10
N GLN A 27 -10.77 6.13 -3.23
CA GLN A 27 -9.97 4.93 -2.96
C GLN A 27 -9.08 4.54 -4.15
N HIS A 28 -8.20 5.47 -4.53
CA HIS A 28 -7.23 5.29 -5.59
C HIS A 28 -5.86 5.88 -5.25
N ALA A 29 -4.82 5.40 -5.93
CA ALA A 29 -3.47 5.91 -5.82
C ALA A 29 -2.80 6.03 -7.20
N HIS A 30 -2.14 7.18 -7.42
CA HIS A 30 -1.37 7.48 -8.62
C HIS A 30 0.12 7.17 -8.43
N PHE A 31 0.70 6.50 -9.42
CA PHE A 31 2.09 6.05 -9.46
C PHE A 31 2.79 6.51 -10.72
N LEU A 32 4.10 6.78 -10.58
CA LEU A 32 4.96 7.14 -11.71
C LEU A 32 5.27 5.94 -12.60
N PHE A 33 5.56 4.80 -11.99
CA PHE A 33 5.94 3.58 -12.68
C PHE A 33 4.92 2.46 -12.47
N LYS A 34 4.74 1.61 -13.48
CA LYS A 34 3.87 0.41 -13.41
C LYS A 34 4.27 -0.51 -12.27
N LYS A 35 5.58 -0.75 -12.12
CA LYS A 35 6.15 -1.62 -11.08
C LYS A 35 5.72 -1.24 -9.66
N ASP A 36 5.56 0.05 -9.38
CA ASP A 36 5.14 0.52 -8.06
C ASP A 36 3.67 0.17 -7.79
N ALA A 37 2.80 0.35 -8.79
CA ALA A 37 1.40 -0.03 -8.70
C ALA A 37 1.23 -1.56 -8.55
N GLU A 38 2.02 -2.34 -9.29
CA GLU A 38 2.04 -3.81 -9.19
C GLU A 38 2.56 -4.28 -7.83
N ASN A 39 3.60 -3.65 -7.28
CA ASN A 39 4.12 -3.97 -5.95
C ASN A 39 3.09 -3.66 -4.86
N VAL A 40 2.42 -2.51 -4.91
CA VAL A 40 1.37 -2.17 -3.94
C VAL A 40 0.21 -3.16 -4.04
N ARG A 41 -0.20 -3.55 -5.24
CA ARG A 41 -1.19 -4.60 -5.44
C ARG A 41 -0.76 -5.92 -4.80
N ARG A 42 0.47 -6.39 -5.05
CA ARG A 42 1.02 -7.62 -4.44
C ARG A 42 1.03 -7.56 -2.91
N LEU A 43 1.36 -6.40 -2.33
CA LEU A 43 1.34 -6.22 -0.87
C LEU A 43 -0.07 -6.34 -0.30
N ILE A 44 -1.06 -5.72 -0.97
CA ILE A 44 -2.46 -5.80 -0.57
C ILE A 44 -2.99 -7.24 -0.73
N ASP A 45 -2.74 -7.87 -1.88
CA ASP A 45 -3.18 -9.25 -2.17
C ASP A 45 -2.55 -10.25 -1.17
N GLY A 46 -1.32 -9.98 -0.72
CA GLY A 46 -0.62 -10.78 0.30
C GLY A 46 -0.90 -10.39 1.76
N ASN A 47 -1.80 -9.43 2.01
CA ASN A 47 -2.08 -8.86 3.34
C ASN A 47 -0.83 -8.38 4.11
N LYS A 48 0.21 -7.95 3.40
CA LYS A 48 1.52 -7.58 4.00
C LYS A 48 1.58 -6.09 4.29
N TYR A 49 2.13 -5.74 5.45
CA TYR A 49 2.36 -4.35 5.77
C TYR A 49 3.55 -3.75 4.99
N PRO A 50 3.42 -2.55 4.39
CA PRO A 50 4.48 -1.91 3.62
C PRO A 50 5.56 -1.30 4.54
N TYR A 51 6.84 -1.59 4.25
CA TYR A 51 7.98 -0.91 4.90
C TYR A 51 8.26 0.48 4.31
N ASN A 52 7.96 0.69 3.03
CA ASN A 52 8.18 1.96 2.34
C ASN A 52 7.05 2.95 2.66
N LYS A 53 7.42 4.16 3.13
CA LYS A 53 6.47 5.24 3.44
C LYS A 53 5.55 5.59 2.26
N LYS A 54 6.05 5.56 1.02
CA LYS A 54 5.25 5.86 -0.19
C LYS A 54 4.16 4.82 -0.40
N TYR A 55 4.50 3.54 -0.25
CA TYR A 55 3.54 2.45 -0.40
C TYR A 55 2.54 2.42 0.76
N LYS A 56 2.98 2.78 1.97
CA LYS A 56 2.09 2.97 3.13
C LYS A 56 0.98 3.97 2.83
N ILE A 57 1.33 5.16 2.35
CA ILE A 57 0.35 6.20 2.01
C ILE A 57 -0.58 5.73 0.89
N ALA A 58 -0.06 5.05 -0.14
CA ALA A 58 -0.88 4.52 -1.22
C ALA A 58 -1.87 3.45 -0.71
N MET A 59 -1.42 2.53 0.13
CA MET A 59 -2.28 1.50 0.73
C MET A 59 -3.34 2.09 1.65
N GLN A 60 -3.00 3.11 2.45
CA GLN A 60 -3.97 3.82 3.29
C GLN A 60 -5.06 4.54 2.49
N ARG A 61 -4.77 4.97 1.26
CA ARG A 61 -5.79 5.58 0.37
C ARG A 61 -6.72 4.54 -0.23
N ILE A 62 -6.17 3.38 -0.61
CA ILE A 62 -6.93 2.33 -1.30
C ILE A 62 -7.76 1.50 -0.31
N LEU A 63 -7.18 1.18 0.85
CA LEU A 63 -7.81 0.38 1.89
C LEU A 63 -8.61 1.28 2.82
N THR A 64 -9.64 0.70 3.44
CA THR A 64 -10.28 1.32 4.61
C THR A 64 -9.31 1.31 5.80
N GLU A 65 -9.58 2.17 6.80
CA GLU A 65 -8.75 2.21 8.00
C GLU A 65 -8.71 0.86 8.73
N GLU A 66 -9.84 0.14 8.75
CA GLU A 66 -9.96 -1.18 9.37
C GLU A 66 -9.13 -2.23 8.65
N GLU A 67 -9.21 -2.30 7.32
CA GLU A 67 -8.39 -3.21 6.51
C GLU A 67 -6.90 -2.89 6.68
N PHE A 68 -6.54 -1.60 6.72
CA PHE A 68 -5.15 -1.20 6.91
C PHE A 68 -4.62 -1.57 8.31
N LYS A 69 -5.46 -1.52 9.35
CA LYS A 69 -5.08 -1.96 10.71
C LYS A 69 -4.91 -3.47 10.80
N LYS A 70 -5.66 -4.25 10.01
CA LYS A 70 -5.61 -5.72 9.94
C LYS A 70 -4.45 -6.27 9.10
N LEU A 71 -3.68 -5.42 8.42
CA LEU A 71 -2.48 -5.84 7.69
C LEU A 71 -1.49 -6.52 8.64
N ASP A 72 -0.87 -7.60 8.16
CA ASP A 72 0.15 -8.33 8.91
C ASP A 72 1.40 -7.46 9.08
N LYS A 73 1.47 -6.81 10.24
CA LYS A 73 2.63 -6.07 10.69
C LYS A 73 3.58 -7.08 11.31
N LYS A 74 4.65 -7.40 10.58
CA LYS A 74 5.78 -8.15 11.13
C LYS A 74 6.16 -7.54 12.47
N GLN A 75 6.16 -8.36 13.52
CA GLN A 75 6.57 -7.93 14.86
C GLN A 75 7.96 -7.28 14.77
N ARG A 76 8.10 -6.08 15.34
CA ARG A 76 9.39 -5.41 15.38
C ARG A 76 10.33 -6.30 16.20
N TYR A 77 11.50 -6.63 15.64
CA TYR A 77 12.50 -7.43 16.34
C TYR A 77 12.81 -6.78 17.69
N PHE A 78 12.46 -7.48 18.77
CA PHE A 78 12.82 -7.11 20.12
C PHE A 78 14.04 -7.93 20.50
N ASN A 79 15.19 -7.27 20.64
CA ASN A 79 16.39 -7.95 21.12
C ASN A 79 16.27 -8.13 22.64
N ILE A 80 15.77 -9.29 23.06
CA ILE A 80 15.59 -9.65 24.49
C ILE A 80 16.92 -9.57 25.25
N ASN A 81 18.07 -9.74 24.56
CA ASN A 81 19.41 -9.69 25.16
C ASN A 81 19.99 -8.28 25.36
N LYS A 82 19.30 -7.21 24.93
CA LYS A 82 19.65 -5.84 25.36
C LYS A 82 18.93 -5.57 26.67
N GLY A 83 19.53 -6.02 27.78
CA GLY A 83 19.06 -5.70 29.13
C GLY A 83 18.85 -4.19 29.33
N ILE A 84 18.00 -3.84 30.31
CA ILE A 84 17.78 -2.46 30.74
C ILE A 84 19.16 -1.87 31.09
N ARG A 85 19.57 -0.82 30.39
CA ARG A 85 20.67 0.02 30.87
C ARG A 85 20.16 0.72 32.13
N ASN A 86 20.56 0.22 33.30
CA ASN A 86 20.50 0.99 34.55
C ASN A 86 21.34 2.26 34.41
#